data_AF-A0A7C4JMT2-F1
#
_entry.id   AF-A0A7C4JMT2-F1
#
_cell.length_a   1.000
_cell.length_b   1.000
_cell.length_c   1.000
_cell.angle_alpha   90.00
_cell.angle_beta   90.00
_cell.angle_gamma   90.00
#
_symmetry.space_group_name_H-M   'P 1'
#
loop_
_entity.id
_entity.type
_entity.pdbx_description
1 polymer ?
#
loop_
_entity_poly.entity_id
_entity_poly.type
_entity_poly.pdbx_seq_one_letter_code
_entity_poly.pdbx_strand_id
1 'polypeptide(L)'
;VIAATNRPDIIDPALLRPGRFDKLIYVPPPDKNARKEIFKIHLRNTPLDGDVDLDYLAEKTEGYTGADIAGVCSTAKMLAVREHLEKYKDHDEAKKHVNELKVGLRHLQDALNKVKPLSKKEMEAYREAIERFRMLG
;
A
#
# COMPACT_ATOMS: atom_id res chain seq x y z
N VAL A 1 6.75 25.11 8.74
CA VAL A 1 7.16 24.38 7.51
C VAL A 1 7.11 22.89 7.81
N ILE A 2 6.71 22.04 6.86
CA ILE A 2 6.70 20.57 7.00
C ILE A 2 7.65 19.98 5.95
N ALA A 3 8.44 18.96 6.33
CA ALA A 3 9.31 18.21 5.44
C ALA A 3 9.17 16.70 5.73
N ALA A 4 9.51 15.86 4.75
CA ALA A 4 9.52 14.40 4.86
C ALA A 4 10.82 13.84 4.26
N THR A 5 11.37 12.79 4.87
CA THR A 5 12.57 12.09 4.37
C THR A 5 12.47 10.59 4.60
N ASN A 6 13.06 9.80 3.70
CA ASN A 6 13.31 8.37 3.88
C ASN A 6 14.78 8.08 4.24
N ARG A 7 15.61 9.13 4.35
CA ARG A 7 17.04 9.07 4.67
C ARG A 7 17.35 10.04 5.81
N PRO A 8 16.91 9.72 7.05
CA PRO A 8 17.19 10.57 8.20
C PRO A 8 18.69 10.64 8.55
N ASP A 9 19.45 9.62 8.16
CA ASP A 9 20.89 9.47 8.40
C ASP A 9 21.78 10.52 7.71
N ILE A 10 21.28 11.19 6.67
CA ILE A 10 22.03 12.20 5.90
C ILE A 10 21.53 13.63 6.13
N ILE A 11 20.60 13.83 7.06
CA ILE A 11 20.11 15.18 7.39
C ILE A 11 21.22 15.96 8.09
N ASP A 12 21.49 17.18 7.61
CA ASP A 12 22.38 18.12 8.27
C ASP A 12 21.86 18.44 9.70
N PRO A 13 22.61 18.12 10.77
CA PRO A 13 22.20 18.41 12.14
C PRO A 13 21.88 19.89 12.39
N ALA A 14 22.46 20.81 11.62
CA ALA A 14 22.15 22.23 11.72
C ALA A 14 20.66 22.50 11.45
N LEU A 15 19.98 21.72 10.61
CA LEU A 15 18.55 21.86 10.31
C LEU A 15 17.64 21.47 11.48
N LEU A 16 18.15 20.71 12.45
CA LEU A 16 17.39 20.22 13.61
C LEU A 16 17.46 21.15 14.83
N ARG A 17 18.23 22.25 14.74
CA ARG A 17 18.36 23.20 15.84
C ARG A 17 17.04 23.96 16.11
N PRO A 18 16.81 24.42 17.36
CA PRO A 18 15.62 25.21 17.70
C PRO A 18 15.39 26.38 16.73
N GLY A 19 14.14 26.59 16.33
CA GLY A 19 13.74 27.58 15.32
C GLY A 19 13.84 27.11 13.86
N ARG A 20 14.16 25.84 13.62
CA ARG A 20 14.17 25.19 12.28
C ARG A 20 13.22 23.98 12.26
N PHE A 21 13.70 22.77 11.96
CA PHE A 21 12.91 21.53 12.10
C PHE A 21 13.05 20.98 13.53
N ASP A 22 12.38 21.64 14.47
CA ASP A 22 12.46 21.35 15.91
C ASP A 22 11.46 20.28 16.40
N LYS A 23 10.56 19.81 15.51
CA LYS A 23 9.63 18.69 15.78
C LYS A 23 9.89 17.55 14.80
N LEU A 24 10.25 16.39 15.35
CA LEU A 24 10.47 15.16 14.60
C LEU A 24 9.33 14.19 14.89
N ILE A 25 8.67 13.71 13.84
CA ILE A 25 7.58 12.73 13.93
C ILE A 25 8.00 11.51 13.14
N TYR A 26 8.09 10.36 13.84
CA TYR A 26 8.28 9.07 13.18
C TYR A 26 6.95 8.49 12.73
N VAL A 27 6.88 8.06 11.48
CA VAL A 27 5.73 7.36 10.91
C VAL A 27 6.10 5.89 10.72
N PRO A 28 5.62 4.98 11.58
CA PRO A 28 5.93 3.56 11.45
C PRO A 28 5.18 2.91 10.27
N PRO A 29 5.64 1.73 9.81
CA PRO A 29 4.85 0.85 8.96
C PRO A 29 3.48 0.53 9.58
N PRO A 30 2.43 0.33 8.76
CA PRO A 30 1.07 0.13 9.26
C PRO A 30 0.90 -1.22 9.99
N ASP A 31 0.19 -1.19 11.11
CA ASP A 31 -0.29 -2.40 11.79
C ASP A 31 -1.46 -3.06 11.02
N LYS A 32 -1.98 -4.20 11.52
CA LYS A 32 -3.06 -4.94 10.86
C LYS A 32 -4.31 -4.06 10.64
N ASN A 33 -4.72 -3.27 11.63
CA ASN A 33 -5.92 -2.44 11.53
C ASN A 33 -5.72 -1.29 10.54
N ALA A 34 -4.55 -0.65 10.57
CA ALA A 34 -4.17 0.37 9.61
C ALA A 34 -4.15 -0.19 8.17
N ARG A 35 -3.61 -1.40 7.96
CA ARG A 35 -3.63 -2.06 6.64
C ARG A 35 -5.06 -2.33 6.16
N LYS A 36 -5.96 -2.79 7.03
CA LYS A 36 -7.38 -2.96 6.71
C LYS A 36 -8.02 -1.65 6.25
N GLU A 37 -7.77 -0.56 6.96
CA GLU A 37 -8.30 0.76 6.58
C GLU A 37 -7.69 1.28 5.27
N ILE A 38 -6.40 1.01 5.02
CA ILE A 38 -5.74 1.34 3.74
C ILE A 38 -6.42 0.57 2.59
N PHE A 39 -6.67 -0.73 2.74
CA PHE A 39 -7.44 -1.51 1.75
C PHE A 39 -8.82 -0.90 1.52
N LYS A 40 -9.55 -0.58 2.60
CA LYS A 40 -10.87 0.03 2.54
C LYS A 40 -10.86 1.37 1.80
N ILE A 41 -9.82 2.20 1.99
CA ILE A 41 -9.66 3.45 1.25
C ILE A 41 -9.48 3.19 -0.25
N HIS A 42 -8.55 2.30 -0.61
CA HIS A 42 -8.24 2.04 -2.03
C HIS A 42 -9.31 1.24 -2.77
N LEU A 43 -10.14 0.48 -2.05
CA LEU A 43 -11.24 -0.31 -2.59
C LEU A 43 -12.62 0.35 -2.47
N ARG A 44 -12.75 1.50 -1.77
CA ARG A 44 -14.03 2.17 -1.48
C ARG A 44 -14.98 2.30 -2.67
N ASN A 45 -14.46 2.69 -3.84
CA ASN A 45 -15.23 2.92 -5.06
C ASN A 45 -15.03 1.80 -6.10
N THR A 46 -14.64 0.61 -5.64
CA THR A 46 -14.39 -0.54 -6.51
C THR A 46 -15.56 -1.50 -6.37
N PRO A 47 -16.22 -1.94 -7.45
CA PRO A 47 -17.17 -3.04 -7.38
C PRO A 47 -16.44 -4.29 -6.90
N LEU A 48 -16.73 -4.74 -5.69
CA LEU A 48 -16.16 -5.95 -5.10
C LEU A 48 -17.13 -7.11 -5.27
N ASP A 49 -16.58 -8.30 -5.39
CA ASP A 49 -17.38 -9.51 -5.26
C ASP A 49 -17.62 -9.83 -3.77
N GLY A 50 -18.64 -10.66 -3.48
CA GLY A 50 -19.05 -10.99 -2.11
C GLY A 50 -18.01 -11.81 -1.32
N ASP A 51 -16.99 -12.32 -2.00
CA ASP A 51 -15.91 -13.13 -1.43
C ASP A 51 -14.73 -12.30 -0.87
N VAL A 52 -14.75 -10.97 -1.03
CA VAL A 52 -13.65 -10.09 -0.61
C VAL A 52 -13.70 -9.81 0.89
N ASP A 53 -12.79 -10.44 1.63
CA ASP A 53 -12.60 -10.22 3.07
C ASP A 53 -11.38 -9.32 3.34
N LEU A 54 -11.62 -8.11 3.85
CA LEU A 54 -10.56 -7.15 4.18
C LEU A 54 -9.75 -7.54 5.43
N ASP A 55 -10.33 -8.28 6.38
CA ASP A 55 -9.60 -8.78 7.55
C ASP A 55 -8.57 -9.84 7.12
N TYR A 56 -8.97 -10.73 6.22
CA TYR A 56 -8.07 -11.70 5.58
C TYR A 56 -6.91 -11.00 4.85
N LEU A 57 -7.20 -9.99 4.02
CA LEU A 57 -6.17 -9.25 3.29
C LEU A 57 -5.19 -8.54 4.22
N ALA A 58 -5.70 -7.91 5.29
CA ALA A 58 -4.88 -7.23 6.29
C ALA A 58 -3.93 -8.21 7.02
N GLU A 59 -4.37 -9.45 7.24
CA GLU A 59 -3.55 -10.51 7.82
C GLU A 59 -2.46 -10.99 6.86
N LYS A 60 -2.76 -11.14 5.57
CA LYS A 60 -1.80 -11.58 4.55
C LYS A 60 -0.78 -10.54 4.12
N THR A 61 -0.90 -9.30 4.60
CA THR A 61 -0.06 -8.16 4.20
C THR A 61 0.86 -7.66 5.30
N GLU A 62 1.24 -8.52 6.24
CA GLU A 62 2.28 -8.16 7.21
C GLU A 62 3.57 -7.68 6.50
N GLY A 63 4.12 -6.56 6.96
CA GLY A 63 5.30 -5.92 6.37
C GLY A 63 5.01 -5.02 5.16
N TYR A 64 3.79 -4.98 4.65
CA TYR A 64 3.42 -4.09 3.55
C TYR A 64 3.30 -2.65 4.04
N THR A 65 3.79 -1.72 3.22
CA THR A 65 3.55 -0.29 3.36
C THR A 65 2.20 0.11 2.76
N GLY A 66 1.78 1.35 2.98
CA GLY A 66 0.59 1.90 2.30
C GLY A 66 0.74 1.90 0.78
N ALA A 67 1.94 2.15 0.27
CA ALA A 67 2.22 2.12 -1.17
C ALA A 67 2.09 0.70 -1.74
N ASP A 68 2.57 -0.32 -1.02
CA ASP A 68 2.46 -1.71 -1.46
C ASP A 68 0.99 -2.14 -1.53
N ILE A 69 0.18 -1.81 -0.53
CA ILE A 69 -1.26 -2.13 -0.52
C ILE A 69 -2.00 -1.40 -1.65
N ALA A 70 -1.66 -0.14 -1.91
CA ALA A 70 -2.18 0.60 -3.07
C ALA A 70 -1.82 -0.11 -4.38
N GLY A 71 -0.58 -0.59 -4.50
CA GLY A 71 -0.10 -1.38 -5.63
C GLY A 71 -0.87 -2.69 -5.80
N VAL A 72 -1.16 -3.41 -4.72
CA VAL A 72 -2.00 -4.62 -4.73
C VAL A 72 -3.39 -4.30 -5.27
N CYS A 73 -4.03 -3.25 -4.74
CA CYS A 73 -5.37 -2.85 -5.17
C CYS A 73 -5.41 -2.46 -6.65
N SER A 74 -4.41 -1.70 -7.12
CA SER A 74 -4.30 -1.30 -8.53
C SER A 74 -4.09 -2.50 -9.45
N THR A 75 -3.21 -3.42 -9.06
CA THR A 75 -2.93 -4.65 -9.81
C THR A 75 -4.17 -5.54 -9.90
N ALA A 76 -4.90 -5.70 -8.79
CA ALA A 76 -6.14 -6.49 -8.75
C ALA A 76 -7.22 -5.91 -9.67
N LYS A 77 -7.40 -4.58 -9.68
CA LYS A 77 -8.34 -3.90 -10.61
C LYS A 77 -7.96 -4.17 -12.07
N MET A 78 -6.69 -4.06 -12.40
CA MET A 78 -6.21 -4.32 -13.76
C MET A 78 -6.43 -5.78 -14.19
N LEU A 79 -6.22 -6.74 -13.27
CA LEU A 79 -6.51 -8.15 -13.52
C LEU A 79 -7.99 -8.39 -13.81
N ALA A 80 -8.88 -7.81 -13.01
CA ALA A 80 -10.33 -7.91 -13.21
C ALA A 80 -10.77 -7.27 -14.55
N VAL A 81 -10.22 -6.10 -14.90
CA VAL A 81 -10.47 -5.46 -16.21
C VAL A 81 -10.00 -6.35 -17.35
N ARG A 82 -8.80 -6.91 -17.26
CA ARG A 82 -8.24 -7.76 -18.32
C ARG A 82 -9.13 -8.98 -18.57
N GLU A 83 -9.52 -9.68 -17.51
CA GLU A 83 -10.40 -10.83 -17.63
C GLU A 83 -11.78 -10.47 -18.19
N HIS A 84 -12.36 -9.34 -17.74
CA HIS A 84 -13.63 -8.87 -18.26
C HIS A 84 -13.55 -8.63 -19.77
N LEU A 85 -12.45 -8.03 -20.25
CA LEU A 85 -12.24 -7.83 -21.69
C LEU A 85 -12.03 -9.15 -22.45
N GLU A 86 -11.37 -10.14 -21.85
CA GLU A 86 -11.13 -11.46 -22.44
C GLU A 86 -12.41 -12.32 -22.55
N LYS A 87 -13.43 -12.02 -21.73
CA LYS A 87 -14.72 -12.74 -21.72
C LYS A 87 -15.60 -12.45 -22.94
N TYR A 88 -15.45 -11.29 -23.58
CA TYR A 88 -16.30 -10.84 -24.69
C TYR A 88 -15.53 -10.80 -26.01
N LYS A 89 -16.26 -10.82 -27.12
CA LYS A 89 -15.66 -10.88 -28.45
C LYS A 89 -14.90 -9.59 -28.82
N ASP A 90 -15.42 -8.45 -28.38
CA ASP A 90 -14.84 -7.13 -28.63
C ASP A 90 -15.09 -6.16 -27.48
N HIS A 91 -14.40 -5.00 -27.55
CA HIS A 91 -14.46 -3.98 -26.52
C HIS A 91 -15.84 -3.32 -26.37
N ASP A 92 -16.64 -3.25 -27.43
CA ASP A 92 -17.95 -2.61 -27.38
C ASP A 92 -18.99 -3.52 -26.73
N GLU A 93 -18.87 -4.84 -26.93
CA GLU A 93 -19.63 -5.84 -26.19
C GLU A 93 -19.24 -5.85 -24.71
N ALA A 94 -17.95 -5.78 -24.39
CA ALA A 94 -17.48 -5.72 -23.00
C ALA A 94 -18.00 -4.48 -22.24
N LYS A 95 -18.06 -3.31 -22.90
CA LYS A 95 -18.62 -2.07 -22.32
C LYS A 95 -20.08 -2.22 -21.92
N LYS A 96 -20.89 -2.94 -22.71
CA LYS A 96 -22.32 -3.17 -22.39
C LYS A 96 -22.49 -3.97 -21.09
N HIS A 97 -21.50 -4.77 -20.72
CA HIS A 97 -21.51 -5.61 -19.54
C HIS A 97 -20.63 -5.07 -18.40
N VAL A 98 -20.29 -3.78 -18.39
CA VAL A 98 -19.41 -3.19 -17.34
C VAL A 98 -19.93 -3.41 -15.92
N ASN A 99 -21.24 -3.59 -15.74
CA ASN A 99 -21.84 -3.89 -14.43
C ASN A 99 -21.44 -5.28 -13.87
N GLU A 100 -20.94 -6.18 -14.72
CA GLU A 100 -20.38 -7.48 -14.33
C GLU A 100 -18.92 -7.39 -13.86
N LEU A 101 -18.22 -6.28 -14.17
CA LEU A 101 -16.83 -6.08 -13.76
C LEU A 101 -16.75 -5.94 -12.24
N LYS A 102 -16.25 -6.98 -11.58
CA LYS A 102 -16.00 -6.99 -10.13
C LYS A 102 -14.60 -7.48 -9.81
N VAL A 103 -14.00 -6.88 -8.80
CA VAL A 103 -12.76 -7.37 -8.20
C VAL A 103 -13.13 -8.39 -7.11
N GLY A 104 -13.01 -9.67 -7.42
CA GLY A 104 -13.08 -10.76 -6.43
C GLY A 104 -11.74 -11.07 -5.75
N LEU A 105 -11.79 -11.95 -4.73
CA LEU A 105 -10.65 -12.33 -3.89
C LEU A 105 -9.47 -12.89 -4.70
N ARG A 106 -9.74 -13.68 -5.75
CA ARG A 106 -8.70 -14.26 -6.63
C ARG A 106 -7.80 -13.21 -7.28
N HIS A 107 -8.35 -12.08 -7.73
CA HIS A 107 -7.54 -11.00 -8.32
C HIS A 107 -6.62 -10.35 -7.29
N LEU A 108 -7.09 -10.22 -6.04
CA LEU A 108 -6.32 -9.69 -4.93
C LEU A 108 -5.21 -10.66 -4.52
N GLN A 109 -5.48 -11.96 -4.48
CA GLN A 109 -4.48 -12.99 -4.23
C GLN A 109 -3.38 -13.01 -5.32
N ASP A 110 -3.77 -12.93 -6.59
CA ASP A 110 -2.81 -12.80 -7.69
C ASP A 110 -1.98 -11.53 -7.61
N ALA A 111 -2.59 -10.42 -7.19
CA ALA A 111 -1.89 -9.17 -6.96
C ALA A 111 -0.88 -9.25 -5.80
N LEU A 112 -1.22 -9.91 -4.69
CA LEU A 112 -0.31 -10.17 -3.57
C LEU A 112 0.89 -11.04 -3.97
N ASN A 113 0.73 -11.91 -4.97
CA ASN A 113 1.85 -12.68 -5.50
C ASN A 113 2.83 -11.81 -6.30
N LYS A 114 2.34 -10.73 -6.93
CA LYS A 114 3.13 -9.83 -7.79
C LYS A 114 3.74 -8.66 -7.04
N VAL A 115 3.07 -8.13 -6.04
CA VAL A 115 3.55 -7.01 -5.21
C VAL A 115 4.21 -7.59 -3.97
N LYS A 116 5.51 -7.38 -3.81
CA LYS A 116 6.26 -7.85 -2.64
C LYS A 116 6.55 -6.68 -1.69
N PRO A 117 6.41 -6.87 -0.37
CA PRO A 117 6.80 -5.85 0.59
C PRO A 117 8.33 -5.72 0.63
N LEU A 118 8.80 -4.72 1.36
CA LEU A 118 10.21 -4.62 1.75
C LEU A 118 10.69 -5.93 2.40
N SER A 119 11.92 -6.32 2.07
CA SER A 119 12.55 -7.48 2.69
C SER A 119 12.78 -7.24 4.18
N LYS A 120 12.92 -8.33 4.96
CA LYS A 120 13.25 -8.24 6.39
C LYS A 120 14.52 -7.41 6.63
N LYS A 121 15.52 -7.57 5.78
CA LYS A 121 16.79 -6.83 5.86
C LYS A 121 16.60 -5.32 5.65
N GLU A 122 15.78 -4.92 4.69
CA GLU A 122 15.47 -3.51 4.45
C GLU A 122 14.68 -2.89 5.60
N MET A 123 13.73 -3.66 6.16
CA MET A 123 12.96 -3.23 7.34
C MET A 123 13.83 -3.04 8.58
N GLU A 124 14.81 -3.92 8.78
CA GLU A 124 15.75 -3.83 9.89
C GLU A 124 16.69 -2.64 9.73
N ALA A 125 17.26 -2.45 8.53
CA ALA A 125 18.07 -1.27 8.22
C ALA A 125 17.30 0.04 8.41
N TYR A 126 16.02 0.08 8.03
CA TYR A 126 15.15 1.23 8.25
C TYR A 126 14.94 1.52 9.74
N ARG A 127 14.64 0.48 10.54
CA ARG A 127 14.48 0.62 12.00
C ARG A 127 15.75 1.17 12.66
N GLU A 128 16.90 0.61 12.32
CA GLU A 128 18.17 1.08 12.86
C GLU A 128 18.47 2.55 12.51
N ALA A 129 18.19 2.95 11.27
CA ALA A 129 18.38 4.34 10.84
C ALA A 129 17.50 5.31 11.63
N ILE A 130 16.26 4.90 11.92
CA ILE A 130 15.31 5.69 12.71
C ILE A 130 15.73 5.77 14.18
N GLU A 131 16.15 4.66 14.79
CA GLU A 131 16.59 4.66 16.19
C GLU A 131 17.84 5.54 16.38
N ARG A 132 18.81 5.46 15.46
CA ARG A 132 19.97 6.38 15.47
C ARG A 132 19.55 7.84 15.35
N PHE A 133 18.60 8.14 14.46
CA PHE A 133 18.13 9.51 14.26
C PHE A 133 17.39 10.07 15.48
N ARG A 134 16.62 9.24 16.17
CA ARG A 134 15.94 9.62 17.42
C ARG A 134 16.90 9.95 18.56
N MET A 135 18.09 9.35 18.59
CA MET A 135 19.11 9.67 19.61
C MET A 135 19.81 11.03 19.37
N LEU A 136 19.61 11.67 18.20
CA LEU A 136 20.23 12.95 17.86
C LEU A 136 19.40 14.18 18.26
N GLY A 137 18.13 14.00 18.65
CA GLY A 137 17.22 15.06 19.09
C GLY A 137 16.78 14.84 20.53
#